data_AF-A0A2E7W686-F1
#
_entry.id   AF-A0A2E7W686-F1
#
_cell.length_a   1.000
_cell.length_b   1.000
_cell.length_c   1.000
_cell.angle_alpha   90.00
_cell.angle_beta   90.00
_cell.angle_gamma   90.00
#
_symmetry.space_group_name_H-M   'P 1'
#
loop_
_entity.id
_entity.type
_entity.pdbx_description
1 polymer ?
#
loop_
_entity_poly.entity_id
_entity_poly.type
_entity_poly.pdbx_seq_one_letter_code
_entity_poly.pdbx_strand_id
1 'polypeptide(L)'
;MNYLFSYGTLQQEDVQLENFGRILLGRPDILLCYQLKEIEIRDKVVLRISNSKFHPLIIFTGNEKHKVHGTLFEVTIKELLKADNYEVDDYKRIEVILGSGHRSWVYAAQSCT
;
A
#
# COMPACT_ATOMS: atom_id res chain seq x y z
N MET A 1 2.09 -18.85 1.87
CA MET A 1 1.13 -17.76 1.63
C MET A 1 1.78 -16.46 2.06
N ASN A 2 1.64 -15.39 1.28
CA ASN A 2 2.07 -14.05 1.69
C ASN A 2 0.84 -13.16 1.85
N TYR A 3 0.97 -12.15 2.70
CA TYR A 3 -0.05 -11.15 2.93
C TYR A 3 0.43 -9.79 2.47
N LEU A 4 -0.45 -9.05 1.80
CA LEU A 4 -0.23 -7.69 1.35
C LEU A 4 -1.35 -6.79 1.88
N PHE A 5 -0.98 -5.79 2.68
CA PHE A 5 -1.89 -4.79 3.20
C PHE A 5 -1.94 -3.62 2.23
N SER A 6 -3.14 -3.28 1.76
CA SER A 6 -3.37 -2.11 0.93
C SER A 6 -4.31 -1.14 1.62
N TYR A 7 -3.96 0.14 1.54
CA TYR A 7 -4.76 1.27 2.00
C TYR A 7 -5.08 2.23 0.83
N GLY A 8 -4.76 1.84 -0.41
CA GLY A 8 -4.84 2.67 -1.62
C GLY A 8 -5.61 2.02 -2.76
N THR A 9 -5.27 2.38 -4.00
CA THR A 9 -6.02 2.01 -5.22
C THR A 9 -6.00 0.51 -5.52
N LEU A 10 -5.06 -0.27 -4.99
CA LEU A 10 -5.06 -1.73 -5.12
C LEU A 10 -6.32 -2.40 -4.53
N GLN A 11 -7.11 -1.67 -3.73
CA GLN A 11 -8.40 -2.16 -3.24
C GLN A 11 -9.49 -2.17 -4.33
N GLN A 12 -9.28 -1.49 -5.45
CA GLN A 12 -10.23 -1.43 -6.56
C GLN A 12 -10.08 -2.68 -7.44
N GLU A 13 -11.21 -3.27 -7.86
CA GLU A 13 -11.22 -4.55 -8.57
C GLU A 13 -10.60 -4.47 -9.96
N ASP A 14 -10.81 -3.37 -10.67
CA ASP A 14 -10.20 -3.06 -11.97
C ASP A 14 -8.67 -3.03 -11.88
N VAL A 15 -8.11 -2.34 -10.88
CA VAL A 15 -6.66 -2.32 -10.62
C VAL A 15 -6.12 -3.73 -10.32
N GLN A 16 -6.88 -4.55 -9.60
CA GLN A 16 -6.49 -5.94 -9.32
C GLN A 16 -6.53 -6.82 -10.58
N LEU A 17 -7.56 -6.66 -11.41
CA LEU A 17 -7.67 -7.40 -12.67
C LEU A 17 -6.55 -7.03 -13.64
N GLU A 18 -6.21 -5.75 -13.77
CA GLU A 18 -5.11 -5.31 -14.63
C GLU A 18 -3.74 -5.80 -14.15
N ASN A 19 -3.47 -5.73 -12.83
CA ASN A 19 -2.17 -6.11 -12.28
C ASN A 19 -2.00 -7.62 -12.07
N PHE A 20 -3.02 -8.30 -11.54
CA PHE A 20 -2.93 -9.71 -11.14
C PHE A 20 -3.64 -10.66 -12.11
N GLY A 21 -4.59 -10.17 -12.91
CA GLY A 21 -5.45 -11.01 -13.76
C GLY A 21 -6.58 -11.70 -12.99
N ARG A 22 -6.80 -11.34 -11.72
CA ARG A 22 -7.87 -11.86 -10.86
C ARG A 22 -8.14 -10.91 -9.70
N ILE A 23 -9.30 -11.08 -9.07
CA ILE A 23 -9.61 -10.42 -7.79
C ILE A 23 -8.91 -11.18 -6.65
N LEU A 24 -8.28 -10.44 -5.75
CA LEU A 24 -7.58 -10.97 -4.58
C LEU A 24 -8.57 -11.22 -3.43
N LEU A 25 -8.32 -12.28 -2.65
CA LEU A 25 -9.09 -12.51 -1.42
C LEU A 25 -8.59 -11.52 -0.37
N GLY A 26 -9.49 -10.61 0.03
CA GLY A 26 -9.20 -9.54 0.97
C GLY A 26 -10.09 -9.59 2.21
N ARG A 27 -9.55 -9.16 3.35
CA ARG A 27 -10.33 -8.89 4.56
C ARG A 27 -9.94 -7.54 5.17
N PRO A 28 -10.86 -6.80 5.81
CA PRO A 28 -10.51 -5.56 6.49
C PRO A 28 -9.48 -5.79 7.59
N ASP A 29 -8.49 -4.91 7.69
CA ASP A 29 -7.50 -4.92 8.76
C ASP A 29 -7.01 -3.49 9.05
N ILE A 30 -6.18 -3.33 10.08
CA ILE A 30 -5.71 -2.04 10.57
C ILE A 30 -4.20 -2.06 10.73
N LEU A 31 -3.52 -1.04 10.21
CA LEU A 31 -2.11 -0.80 10.47
C LEU A 31 -1.97 0.18 11.64
N LEU A 32 -1.41 -0.28 12.76
CA LEU A 32 -1.28 0.48 14.01
C LEU A 32 0.00 1.32 14.03
N CYS A 33 -0.03 2.48 14.70
CA CYS A 33 1.10 3.41 14.84
C CYS A 33 1.52 4.11 13.54
N TYR A 34 0.77 3.95 12.46
CA TYR A 34 0.94 4.68 11.21
C TYR A 34 -0.17 5.71 11.03
N GLN A 35 0.16 6.79 10.33
CA GLN A 35 -0.80 7.81 9.92
C GLN A 35 -0.76 7.95 8.39
N LEU A 36 -1.93 8.07 7.79
CA LEU A 36 -2.06 8.41 6.37
C LEU A 36 -1.89 9.92 6.20
N LYS A 37 -0.96 10.32 5.35
CA LYS A 37 -0.66 11.71 5.01
C LYS A 37 -0.71 11.85 3.51
N GLU A 38 -1.39 12.87 3.03
CA GLU A 38 -1.38 13.21 1.61
C GLU A 38 -0.11 14.00 1.32
N ILE A 39 0.78 13.45 0.48
CA ILE A 39 1.91 14.21 -0.04
C ILE A 39 1.49 14.80 -1.39
N GLU A 40 1.68 16.12 -1.53
CA GLU A 40 1.55 16.79 -2.81
C GLU A 40 2.64 16.28 -3.76
N ILE A 41 2.22 15.67 -4.86
CA ILE A 41 3.14 15.21 -5.90
C ILE A 41 3.71 16.45 -6.59
N ARG A 42 4.97 16.76 -6.31
CA ARG A 42 5.69 17.86 -6.98
C ARG A 42 6.39 17.44 -8.25
N ASP A 43 6.51 16.13 -8.48
CA ASP A 43 7.08 15.59 -9.71
C ASP A 43 6.07 15.73 -10.86
N LYS A 44 6.46 16.53 -11.87
CA LYS A 44 5.63 16.83 -13.05
C LYS A 44 5.36 15.60 -13.91
N VAL A 45 6.21 14.58 -13.85
CA VAL A 45 6.01 13.32 -14.58
C VAL A 45 4.95 12.48 -13.89
N VAL A 46 5.03 12.36 -12.56
CA VAL A 46 4.07 11.60 -11.75
C VAL A 46 2.68 12.24 -11.77
N LEU A 47 2.58 13.57 -11.71
CA LEU A 47 1.31 14.31 -11.87
C LEU A 47 0.61 14.00 -13.21
N ARG A 48 1.39 13.82 -14.28
CA ARG A 48 0.87 13.59 -15.63
C ARG A 48 0.34 12.15 -15.82
N ILE A 49 0.87 11.20 -15.06
CA ILE A 49 0.50 9.79 -15.12
C ILE A 49 -0.64 9.48 -14.14
N SER A 50 -0.61 10.05 -12.93
CA SER A 50 -1.59 9.73 -11.87
C SER A 50 -2.90 10.50 -11.97
N ASN A 51 -2.93 11.62 -12.70
CA ASN A 51 -4.06 12.56 -12.79
C ASN A 51 -4.62 13.01 -11.41
N SER A 52 -3.85 12.85 -10.34
CA SER A 52 -4.23 13.15 -8.96
C SER A 52 -3.07 13.88 -8.28
N LYS A 53 -3.35 15.03 -7.63
CA LYS A 53 -2.31 15.88 -7.00
C LYS A 53 -1.74 15.31 -5.71
N PHE A 54 -2.41 14.32 -5.13
CA PHE A 54 -2.10 13.78 -3.82
C PHE A 54 -1.92 12.28 -3.90
N HIS A 55 -0.78 11.80 -3.41
CA HIS A 55 -0.58 10.37 -3.17
C HIS A 55 -0.73 10.08 -1.67
N PRO A 56 -1.57 9.10 -1.28
CA PRO A 56 -1.69 8.69 0.10
C PRO A 56 -0.40 7.99 0.56
N LEU A 57 0.24 8.57 1.57
CA LEU A 57 1.43 8.02 2.20
C LEU A 57 1.12 7.51 3.59
N ILE A 58 1.69 6.37 3.99
CA ILE A 58 1.77 6.02 5.40
C ILE A 58 3.12 6.46 6.00
N ILE A 59 3.06 7.09 7.16
CA ILE A 59 4.24 7.47 7.95
C ILE A 59 4.16 6.75 9.29
N PHE A 60 5.24 6.08 9.68
CA PHE A 60 5.34 5.53 11.02
C PHE A 60 5.48 6.68 12.04
N THR A 61 4.57 6.71 13.01
CA THR A 61 4.52 7.77 14.03
C THR A 61 4.83 7.26 15.43
N GLY A 62 4.79 5.93 15.65
CA GLY A 62 4.94 5.32 16.97
C GLY A 62 3.77 5.56 17.94
N ASN A 63 2.74 6.31 17.53
CA ASN A 63 1.59 6.64 18.36
C ASN A 63 0.48 5.61 18.19
N GLU A 64 0.16 4.86 19.23
CA GLU A 64 -0.87 3.80 19.22
C GLU A 64 -2.29 4.29 18.88
N LYS A 65 -2.53 5.60 19.01
CA LYS A 65 -3.79 6.23 18.59
C LYS A 65 -3.89 6.39 17.07
N HIS A 66 -2.78 6.42 16.36
CA HIS A 66 -2.75 6.52 14.91
C HIS A 66 -2.96 5.14 14.29
N LYS A 67 -3.92 5.06 13.36
CA LYS A 67 -4.35 3.83 12.72
C LYS A 67 -4.69 4.12 11.27
N VAL A 68 -4.26 3.24 10.38
CA VAL A 68 -4.64 3.26 8.96
C VAL A 68 -5.52 2.06 8.68
N HIS A 69 -6.72 2.33 8.18
CA HIS A 69 -7.66 1.29 7.77
C HIS A 69 -7.35 0.86 6.34
N GLY A 70 -7.46 -0.44 6.07
CA GLY A 70 -7.23 -0.99 4.75
C GLY A 70 -7.67 -2.43 4.65
N THR A 71 -7.18 -3.10 3.62
CA THR A 71 -7.53 -4.48 3.30
C THR A 71 -6.26 -5.33 3.27
N LEU A 72 -6.31 -6.46 3.97
CA LEU A 72 -5.30 -7.49 3.95
C LEU A 72 -5.62 -8.52 2.86
N PHE A 73 -4.80 -8.56 1.82
CA PHE A 73 -4.94 -9.47 0.70
C PHE A 73 -4.03 -10.69 0.79
N GLU A 74 -4.54 -11.83 0.36
CA GLU A 74 -3.76 -13.05 0.13
C GLU A 74 -3.12 -13.04 -1.25
N VAL A 75 -1.79 -13.07 -1.27
CA VAL A 75 -0.99 -13.03 -2.50
C VAL A 75 0.05 -14.14 -2.55
N THR A 76 0.33 -14.60 -3.76
CA THR A 76 1.47 -15.47 -4.07
C THR A 76 2.76 -14.65 -4.16
N ILE A 77 3.92 -15.32 -4.13
CA ILE A 77 5.21 -14.64 -4.32
C ILE A 77 5.27 -13.95 -5.70
N LYS A 78 4.71 -14.58 -6.74
CA LYS A 78 4.69 -14.01 -8.09
C LYS A 78 3.84 -12.73 -8.17
N GLU A 79 2.70 -12.72 -7.49
CA GLU A 79 1.84 -11.53 -7.43
C GLU A 79 2.48 -10.43 -6.58
N LEU A 80 3.18 -10.79 -5.51
CA LEU A 80 3.93 -9.83 -4.73
C LEU A 80 5.01 -9.13 -5.58
N LEU A 81 5.70 -9.86 -6.46
CA LEU A 81 6.65 -9.28 -7.42
C LEU A 81 5.96 -8.42 -8.50
N LYS A 82 4.73 -8.76 -8.89
CA LYS A 82 3.94 -7.90 -9.79
C LYS A 82 3.53 -6.60 -9.09
N ALA A 83 3.18 -6.68 -7.81
CA ALA A 83 2.89 -5.51 -7.00
C ALA A 83 4.13 -4.62 -6.84
N ASP A 84 5.33 -5.21 -6.72
CA ASP A 84 6.59 -4.44 -6.70
C ASP A 84 6.79 -3.64 -8.01
N ASN A 85 6.37 -4.17 -9.16
CA ASN A 85 6.46 -3.47 -10.44
C ASN A 85 5.36 -2.40 -10.63
N TYR A 86 4.22 -2.56 -9.95
CA TYR A 86 3.12 -1.60 -10.00
C TYR A 86 3.43 -0.35 -9.17
N GLU A 87 4.02 -0.55 -7.99
CA GLU A 87 4.44 0.52 -7.08
C GLU A 87 5.80 1.05 -7.56
N VAL A 88 5.78 2.15 -8.32
CA VAL A 88 6.97 2.83 -8.89
C VAL A 88 8.06 3.12 -7.83
N ASP A 89 9.30 3.36 -8.29
CA ASP A 89 10.56 3.52 -7.49
C ASP A 89 10.44 4.34 -6.17
N ASP A 90 9.46 5.23 -6.06
CA ASP A 90 9.19 6.03 -4.86
C ASP A 90 8.65 5.20 -3.68
N TYR A 91 8.16 3.97 -3.89
CA TYR A 91 7.58 3.11 -2.86
C TYR A 91 8.46 1.91 -2.52
N LYS A 92 8.63 1.67 -1.22
CA LYS A 92 9.33 0.50 -0.69
C LYS A 92 8.37 -0.40 0.05
N ARG A 93 8.51 -1.70 -0.23
CA ARG A 93 7.82 -2.75 0.52
C ARG A 93 8.49 -2.93 1.88
N ILE A 94 7.74 -2.73 2.95
CA ILE A 94 8.17 -2.96 4.33
C ILE A 94 7.30 -4.03 4.99
N GLU A 95 7.88 -4.79 5.91
CA GLU A 95 7.15 -5.80 6.68
C GLU A 95 6.56 -5.18 7.95
N VAL A 96 5.28 -5.42 8.21
CA VAL A 96 4.54 -4.87 9.35
C VAL A 96 3.71 -5.95 10.04
N ILE A 97 3.33 -5.67 11.28
CA ILE A 97 2.34 -6.45 12.02
C ILE A 97 1.06 -5.61 12.08
N LEU A 98 -0.04 -6.21 11.63
CA LEU A 98 -1.35 -5.55 11.63
C LEU A 98 -2.05 -5.70 12.98
N GLY A 99 -3.12 -4.94 13.18
CA GLY A 99 -3.95 -4.99 14.39
C GLY A 99 -4.58 -6.35 14.63
N SER A 100 -4.78 -7.14 13.58
CA SER A 100 -5.20 -8.55 13.69
C SER A 100 -4.09 -9.51 14.17
N GLY A 101 -2.85 -9.05 14.29
CA GLY A 101 -1.67 -9.86 14.60
C GLY A 101 -1.02 -10.55 13.41
N HIS A 102 -1.58 -10.40 12.20
CA HIS A 102 -0.97 -10.97 10.99
C HIS A 102 0.24 -10.17 10.55
N ARG A 103 1.26 -10.90 10.10
CA ARG A 103 2.44 -10.33 9.44
C ARG A 103 2.12 -10.10 7.97
N SER A 104 2.37 -8.88 7.49
CA SER A 104 2.02 -8.47 6.13
C SER A 104 3.08 -7.55 5.56
N TRP A 105 3.17 -7.55 4.23
CA TRP A 105 3.84 -6.50 3.49
C TRP A 105 2.94 -5.28 3.35
N VAL A 106 3.52 -4.09 3.27
CA VAL A 106 2.86 -2.84 2.91
C VAL A 106 3.83 -1.98 2.10
N TYR A 107 3.34 -1.23 1.13
CA TYR A 107 4.15 -0.24 0.41
C TYR A 107 4.05 1.10 1.12
N ALA A 108 5.20 1.69 1.44
CA ALA A 108 5.32 3.03 2.02
C ALA A 108 6.34 3.80 1.19
N ALA A 109 6.18 5.12 0.99
CA ALA A 109 7.22 5.83 0.24
C ALA A 109 8.54 5.73 0.98
N GLN A 110 9.59 5.57 0.19
CA GLN A 110 10.92 5.77 0.68
C GLN A 110 11.01 7.22 1.17
N SER A 111 11.19 7.40 2.48
CA SER A 111 11.47 8.73 3.01
C SER A 111 12.73 9.22 2.32
N CYS A 112 12.60 10.21 1.42
CA CYS A 112 13.74 11.01 0.98
C CYS A 112 14.32 11.61 2.26
N THR A 113 15.47 11.06 2.68
CA THR A 113 16.27 11.62 3.77
C THR A 113 16.94 12.88 3.26
#